data_AF-A0A3Q9FM33-F1
#
_entry.id   AF-A0A3Q9FM33-F1
#
_cell.length_a   1.000
_cell.length_b   1.000
_cell.length_c   1.000
_cell.angle_alpha   90.00
_cell.angle_beta   90.00
_cell.angle_gamma   90.00
#
_symmetry.space_group_name_H-M   'P 1'
#
loop_
_entity.id
_entity.type
_entity.pdbx_description
1 polymer ?
#
loop_
_entity_poly.entity_id
_entity_poly.type
_entity_poly.pdbx_seq_one_letter_code
_entity_poly.pdbx_strand_id
1 'polypeptide(L)'
;MDENMIAMQFANAINTTEDENQIAAMMQSAFAMLQGMNLPEENVKGIASKVAEFLVTVEVEEGSQPEKNKAKAVETLKLLIGA
;
A
#
# COMPACT_ATOMS: atom_id res chain seq x y z
N MET A 1 14.84 2.19 4.41
CA MET A 1 13.41 2.47 4.67
C MET A 1 12.82 1.14 5.11
N ASP A 2 12.30 1.06 6.33
CA ASP A 2 11.79 -0.20 6.90
C ASP A 2 10.40 -0.50 6.30
N GLU A 3 10.19 -1.70 5.79
CA GLU A 3 8.92 -2.20 5.25
C GLU A 3 7.75 -1.98 6.23
N ASN A 4 8.01 -2.08 7.54
CA ASN A 4 7.02 -1.81 8.58
C ASN A 4 6.61 -0.34 8.65
N MET A 5 7.55 0.58 8.38
CA MET A 5 7.26 2.01 8.35
C MET A 5 6.33 2.37 7.19
N ILE A 6 6.57 1.78 6.02
CA ILE A 6 5.72 1.96 4.83
C ILE A 6 4.32 1.41 5.10
N ALA A 7 4.23 0.21 5.68
CA ALA A 7 2.96 -0.42 6.04
C ALA A 7 2.13 0.44 7.02
N MET A 8 2.76 0.95 8.08
CA MET A 8 2.09 1.85 9.04
C MET A 8 1.64 3.17 8.43
N GLN A 9 2.44 3.77 7.53
CA GLN A 9 2.05 4.99 6.82
C GLN A 9 0.79 4.77 5.99
N PHE A 10 0.70 3.65 5.26
CA PHE A 10 -0.49 3.34 4.49
C PHE A 10 -1.70 2.97 5.34
N ALA A 11 -1.52 2.29 6.47
CA ALA A 11 -2.63 2.05 7.40
C ALA A 11 -3.21 3.36 7.96
N ASN A 12 -2.36 4.34 8.27
CA ASN A 12 -2.84 5.67 8.67
C ASN A 12 -3.54 6.39 7.52
N ALA A 13 -2.98 6.35 6.31
CA ALA A 13 -3.60 6.96 5.14
C ALA A 13 -4.98 6.35 4.86
N ILE A 14 -5.11 5.02 4.91
CA ILE A 14 -6.38 4.31 4.73
C ILE A 14 -7.49 4.87 5.63
N ASN A 15 -7.18 5.19 6.87
CA ASN A 15 -8.17 5.70 7.84
C ASN A 15 -8.45 7.21 7.72
N THR A 16 -7.64 7.96 6.99
CA THR A 16 -7.69 9.44 6.98
C THR A 16 -7.94 10.04 5.60
N THR A 17 -7.67 9.30 4.54
CA THR A 17 -7.88 9.76 3.16
C THR A 17 -9.35 9.66 2.77
N GLU A 18 -9.87 10.69 2.11
CA GLU A 18 -11.29 10.76 1.73
C GLU A 18 -11.58 10.13 0.36
N ASP A 19 -10.55 9.75 -0.40
CA ASP A 19 -10.64 9.24 -1.78
C ASP A 19 -9.64 8.09 -2.03
N GLU A 20 -10.12 6.94 -2.49
CA GLU A 20 -9.32 5.76 -2.77
C GLU A 20 -8.28 5.96 -3.88
N ASN A 21 -8.51 6.89 -4.82
CA ASN A 21 -7.55 7.20 -5.88
C ASN A 21 -6.31 7.92 -5.33
N GLN A 22 -6.47 8.70 -4.25
CA GLN A 22 -5.35 9.34 -3.58
C GLN A 22 -4.47 8.28 -2.89
N ILE A 23 -5.06 7.25 -2.29
CA ILE A 23 -4.32 6.11 -1.72
C ILE A 23 -3.51 5.39 -2.80
N ALA A 24 -4.13 5.10 -3.95
CA ALA A 24 -3.43 4.46 -5.06
C ALA A 24 -2.24 5.29 -5.53
N ALA A 25 -2.41 6.61 -5.70
CA ALA A 25 -1.35 7.52 -6.10
C ALA A 25 -0.21 7.59 -5.06
N MET A 26 -0.54 7.64 -3.77
CA MET A 26 0.45 7.62 -2.68
C MET A 26 1.26 6.33 -2.71
N MET A 27 0.61 5.18 -2.92
CA MET A 27 1.29 3.88 -3.03
C MET A 27 2.21 3.81 -4.23
N GLN A 28 1.70 4.14 -5.41
CA GLN A 28 2.50 4.13 -6.63
C GLN A 28 3.73 5.04 -6.50
N SER A 29 3.57 6.23 -5.92
CA SER A 29 4.68 7.16 -5.66
C SER A 29 5.73 6.58 -4.70
N ALA A 30 5.30 5.98 -3.58
CA ALA A 30 6.23 5.38 -2.63
C ALA A 30 7.02 4.22 -3.24
N PHE A 31 6.36 3.34 -3.99
CA PHE A 31 7.04 2.21 -4.63
C PHE A 31 7.89 2.62 -5.85
N ALA A 32 7.48 3.66 -6.59
CA ALA A 32 8.34 4.26 -7.61
C ALA A 32 9.60 4.88 -7.01
N MET A 33 9.51 5.50 -5.82
CA MET A 33 10.67 5.99 -5.09
C MET A 33 11.61 4.84 -4.68
N LEU A 34 11.07 3.72 -4.18
CA LEU A 34 11.87 2.53 -3.86
C LEU A 34 12.58 1.96 -5.09
N GLN A 35 11.91 1.92 -6.25
CA GLN A 35 12.53 1.54 -7.52
C GLN A 35 13.65 2.52 -7.93
N GLY A 36 13.43 3.83 -7.74
CA GLY A 36 14.41 4.88 -8.00
C GLY A 36 15.64 4.84 -7.07
N MET A 37 15.57 4.13 -5.95
CA MET A 37 16.71 3.88 -5.07
C MET A 37 17.63 2.73 -5.55
N ASN A 38 17.46 2.27 -6.80
CA ASN A 38 18.19 1.12 -7.38
C ASN A 38 18.06 -0.16 -6.55
N LEU A 39 16.94 -0.34 -5.85
CA LEU A 39 16.63 -1.62 -5.22
C LEU A 39 16.32 -2.65 -6.31
N PRO A 40 16.80 -3.91 -6.18
CA PRO A 40 16.38 -4.99 -7.05
C PRO A 40 14.85 -5.09 -7.10
N GLU A 41 14.29 -5.33 -8.28
CA GLU A 41 12.84 -5.45 -8.47
C GLU A 41 12.21 -6.48 -7.52
N GLU A 42 12.90 -7.61 -7.31
CA GLU A 42 12.49 -8.65 -6.37
C GLU A 42 12.36 -8.13 -4.93
N ASN A 43 13.25 -7.26 -4.49
CA ASN A 43 13.17 -6.65 -3.16
C ASN A 43 11.98 -5.70 -3.06
N VAL A 44 11.72 -4.91 -4.10
CA VAL A 44 10.56 -4.01 -4.14
C VAL A 44 9.25 -4.81 -4.12
N LYS A 45 9.17 -5.90 -4.88
CA LYS A 45 8.04 -6.84 -4.84
C LYS A 45 7.89 -7.50 -3.47
N GLY A 46 8.98 -7.92 -2.85
CA GLY A 46 8.97 -8.47 -1.50
C GLY A 46 8.42 -7.49 -0.46
N ILE A 47 8.81 -6.21 -0.53
CA ILE A 47 8.25 -5.15 0.31
C ILE A 47 6.76 -4.97 0.01
N ALA A 48 6.36 -4.92 -1.26
CA ALA A 48 4.97 -4.76 -1.66
C ALA A 48 4.08 -5.89 -1.13
N SER A 49 4.55 -7.15 -1.23
CA SER A 49 3.84 -8.31 -0.69
C SER A 49 3.64 -8.21 0.81
N LYS A 50 4.70 -7.88 1.57
CA LYS A 50 4.60 -7.71 3.04
C LYS A 50 3.64 -6.59 3.43
N VAL A 51 3.69 -5.46 2.72
CA VAL A 51 2.76 -4.34 2.95
C VAL A 51 1.32 -4.80 2.64
N ALA A 52 1.09 -5.52 1.54
CA ALA A 52 -0.25 -6.01 1.20
C ALA A 52 -0.79 -6.98 2.26
N GLU A 53 0.03 -7.93 2.72
CA GLU A 53 -0.30 -8.85 3.80
C GLU A 53 -0.68 -8.11 5.08
N PHE A 54 0.11 -7.12 5.48
CA PHE A 54 -0.19 -6.29 6.64
C PHE A 54 -1.52 -5.54 6.48
N LEU A 55 -1.75 -4.90 5.33
CA LEU A 55 -2.95 -4.08 5.12
C LEU A 55 -4.23 -4.90 5.10
N VAL A 56 -4.19 -6.18 4.71
CA VAL A 56 -5.35 -7.08 4.82
C VAL A 56 -5.79 -7.25 6.28
N THR A 57 -4.86 -7.20 7.24
CA THR A 57 -5.14 -7.32 8.68
C THR A 57 -5.70 -6.05 9.31
N VAL A 58 -5.67 -4.91 8.60
CA VAL A 58 -6.21 -3.65 9.11
C VAL A 58 -7.74 -3.73 9.18
N GLU A 59 -8.25 -3.70 10.41
CA GLU A 59 -9.69 -3.61 10.66
C GLU A 59 -10.19 -2.22 10.29
N VAL A 60 -11.26 -2.19 9.52
CA VAL A 60 -11.95 -1.00 9.03
C VAL A 60 -13.43 -1.27 9.11
N GLU A 61 -14.23 -0.23 9.31
CA GLU A 61 -15.69 -0.34 9.34
C GLU A 61 -16.22 -0.73 7.94
N GLU A 62 -17.14 -1.69 7.89
CA GLU A 62 -17.76 -2.14 6.63
C GLU A 62 -18.63 -1.03 6.01
N GLY A 63 -18.54 -0.86 4.69
CA GLY A 63 -19.21 0.20 3.94
C GLY A 63 -18.58 1.58 4.07
N SER A 64 -17.50 1.71 4.86
CA SER A 64 -16.83 2.99 5.12
C SER A 64 -15.86 3.38 3.99
N GLN A 65 -15.47 4.67 3.95
CA GLN A 65 -14.40 5.11 3.04
C GLN A 65 -13.06 4.41 3.32
N PRO A 66 -12.63 4.20 4.59
CA PRO A 66 -11.48 3.37 4.91
C PRO A 66 -11.52 1.95 4.32
N GLU A 67 -12.68 1.32 4.20
CA GLU A 67 -12.79 0.02 3.53
C GLU A 67 -12.43 0.09 2.04
N LYS A 68 -12.98 1.08 1.33
CA LYS A 68 -12.65 1.32 -0.09
C LYS A 68 -11.17 1.63 -0.28
N ASN A 69 -10.62 2.48 0.60
CA ASN A 69 -9.21 2.82 0.63
C ASN A 69 -8.34 1.58 0.82
N LYS A 70 -8.68 0.71 1.78
CA LYS A 70 -7.98 -0.56 2.03
C LYS A 70 -8.04 -1.48 0.81
N ALA A 71 -9.21 -1.65 0.21
CA ALA A 71 -9.38 -2.47 -0.97
C ALA A 71 -8.51 -1.96 -2.13
N LYS A 72 -8.53 -0.64 -2.38
CA LYS A 72 -7.76 -0.03 -3.45
C LYS A 72 -6.25 -0.09 -3.22
N ALA A 73 -5.84 0.06 -1.97
CA ALA A 73 -4.46 -0.13 -1.52
C ALA A 73 -3.95 -1.54 -1.87
N VAL A 74 -4.69 -2.56 -1.46
CA VAL A 74 -4.32 -3.97 -1.71
C VAL A 74 -4.32 -4.28 -3.22
N GLU A 75 -5.30 -3.78 -3.98
CA GLU A 75 -5.33 -3.90 -5.45
C GLU A 75 -4.07 -3.29 -6.08
N THR A 76 -3.70 -2.09 -5.67
CA THR A 76 -2.53 -1.36 -6.20
C THR A 76 -1.24 -2.13 -5.94
N LEU A 77 -1.08 -2.73 -4.76
CA LEU A 77 0.08 -3.53 -4.42
C LEU A 77 0.14 -4.84 -5.22
N LYS A 78 -1.00 -5.52 -5.44
CA LYS A 78 -1.06 -6.74 -6.27
C LYS A 78 -0.60 -6.48 -7.70
N LEU A 79 -1.04 -5.38 -8.30
CA LEU A 79 -0.58 -4.97 -9.64
C LEU A 79 0.94 -4.77 -9.68
N LEU A 80 1.53 -4.22 -8.62
CA LEU A 80 2.97 -4.01 -8.53
C LEU A 80 3.77 -5.32 -8.35
N ILE A 81 3.19 -6.29 -7.65
CA ILE A 81 3.78 -7.63 -7.46
C ILE A 81 3.63 -8.48 -8.74
N GLY A 82 2.62 -8.17 -9.58
CA GLY A 82 2.27 -8.95 -10.77
C GLY A 82 1.38 -10.16 -10.46
N ALA A 83 0.53 -10.03 -9.44
CA ALA A 83 -0.37 -11.07 -8.91
C ALA A 83 -1.85 -10.79 -9.22
#